data_AF-A0A5D2CZP7-F1
#
_entry.id   AF-A0A5D2CZP7-F1
#
_cell.length_a   1.000
_cell.length_b   1.000
_cell.length_c   1.000
_cell.angle_alpha   90.00
_cell.angle_beta   90.00
_cell.angle_gamma   90.00
#
_symmetry.space_group_name_H-M   'P 1'
#
loop_
_entity.id
_entity.type
_entity.pdbx_description
1 polymer ?
#
loop_
_entity_poly.entity_id
_entity_poly.type
_entity_poly.pdbx_seq_one_letter_code
_entity_poly.pdbx_strand_id
1 'polypeptide(L)'
;MPPHRSKSEKNDGIAKHLRRDPYEVLGVLRNSTDQEIKSAYRKMALKYHPDKNGNDPVAADMFKEVTFSYNILSDPDKRRQYDTAGFEAVEADNQELELDLSSLGAVNTMFAALFSKLGVPIKTTVSATVLEEALNGAVIVRPLQLGQPISRKVEKQCAHFYSVTITEDEARDGFVCRVQSSDKSKFKLLYFELEENGGLSLALQEDSAKTGKVTSAGMYFLGFPVYCLDQTTNSVAAAKDPDAAFFKKLDGFQPCEITELKPGKHVFAVYGDNFFKSVSYTIEAICAAPFIEEKENLRAVEAEILSKRAELSKFETEYREVLAQFTEMTGRYTKEMQEIDELLKQRNEIHASYTTIPLIKRSSSRKKSRAASKEAKEDGEVRDRKPSTRDRTKKKWYNIPLKVDKRKPC
;
A
#
# COMPACT_ATOMS: atom_id res chain seq x y z
N MET A 1 16.30 -19.80 -53.68
CA MET A 1 16.56 -20.49 -52.40
C MET A 1 17.56 -19.66 -51.61
N PRO A 2 17.16 -19.02 -50.51
CA PRO A 2 18.08 -18.35 -49.59
C PRO A 2 18.50 -19.29 -48.44
N PRO A 3 19.71 -19.15 -47.87
CA PRO A 3 20.13 -19.92 -46.71
C PRO A 3 19.78 -19.22 -45.38
N HIS A 4 19.44 -20.05 -44.39
CA HIS A 4 19.15 -19.73 -43.00
C HIS A 4 20.39 -19.30 -42.18
N ARG A 5 20.21 -18.33 -41.28
CA ARG A 5 20.65 -18.26 -39.85
C ARG A 5 20.39 -16.82 -39.36
N SER A 6 20.00 -16.52 -38.14
CA SER A 6 20.03 -17.25 -36.86
C SER A 6 18.98 -16.64 -35.92
N LYS A 7 18.31 -17.52 -35.15
CA LYS A 7 17.36 -17.16 -34.09
C LYS A 7 18.11 -16.45 -32.96
N SER A 8 17.58 -15.31 -32.52
CA SER A 8 17.98 -14.63 -31.29
C SER A 8 17.59 -15.47 -30.06
N GLU A 9 18.55 -15.58 -29.15
CA GLU A 9 18.47 -16.29 -27.89
C GLU A 9 17.51 -15.57 -26.93
N LYS A 10 16.62 -16.33 -26.30
CA LYS A 10 15.81 -15.87 -25.18
C LYS A 10 16.69 -15.84 -23.94
N ASN A 11 16.90 -14.64 -23.40
CA ASN A 11 17.52 -14.42 -22.10
C ASN A 11 16.39 -14.29 -21.06
N ASP A 12 16.03 -15.39 -20.40
CA ASP A 12 15.09 -15.39 -19.28
C ASP A 12 15.82 -14.92 -18.00
N GLY A 13 15.91 -13.60 -17.86
CA GLY A 13 16.39 -12.92 -16.66
C GLY A 13 15.23 -12.37 -15.83
N ILE A 14 15.04 -12.93 -14.63
CA ILE A 14 14.46 -12.34 -13.41
C ILE A 14 13.45 -11.20 -13.67
N ALA A 15 12.18 -11.55 -13.80
CA ALA A 15 11.09 -10.57 -13.89
C ALA A 15 10.89 -9.84 -12.55
N LYS A 16 11.64 -8.75 -12.35
CA LYS A 16 11.11 -7.56 -11.66
C LYS A 16 9.81 -7.22 -12.41
N HIS A 17 8.67 -7.20 -11.72
CA HIS A 17 7.39 -6.87 -12.36
C HIS A 17 7.45 -5.40 -12.82
N LEU A 18 7.90 -5.16 -14.06
CA LEU A 18 7.99 -3.84 -14.66
C LEU A 18 6.57 -3.32 -14.86
N ARG A 19 6.22 -2.17 -14.26
CA ARG A 19 4.93 -1.52 -14.54
C ARG A 19 4.81 -1.26 -16.05
N ARG A 20 3.59 -1.33 -16.58
CA ARG A 20 3.32 -1.07 -18.01
C ARG A 20 3.56 0.39 -18.34
N ASP A 21 4.08 0.66 -19.55
CA ASP A 21 4.34 2.02 -20.03
C ASP A 21 3.03 2.86 -20.03
N PRO A 22 2.98 4.06 -19.40
CA PRO A 22 1.80 4.91 -19.36
C PRO A 22 1.21 5.24 -20.74
N TYR A 23 2.06 5.37 -21.76
CA TYR A 23 1.61 5.62 -23.12
C TYR A 23 0.88 4.41 -23.70
N GLU A 24 1.37 3.20 -23.44
CA GLU A 24 0.72 1.95 -23.85
C GLU A 24 -0.60 1.72 -23.11
N VAL A 25 -0.62 2.00 -21.80
CA VAL A 25 -1.83 1.85 -20.97
C VAL A 25 -2.95 2.76 -21.44
N LEU A 26 -2.65 4.01 -21.79
CA LEU A 26 -3.64 4.93 -22.36
C LEU A 26 -3.88 4.67 -23.85
N GLY A 27 -3.01 3.93 -24.53
CA GLY A 27 -3.08 3.65 -25.96
C GLY A 27 -2.80 4.89 -26.81
N VAL A 28 -1.85 5.72 -26.38
CA VAL A 28 -1.44 6.98 -27.04
C VAL A 28 0.04 6.93 -27.41
N LEU A 29 0.48 7.81 -28.32
CA LEU A 29 1.87 7.88 -28.73
C LEU A 29 2.68 8.78 -27.78
N ARG A 30 4.00 8.59 -27.73
CA ARG A 30 4.89 9.44 -26.91
C ARG A 30 4.84 10.93 -27.25
N ASN A 31 4.51 11.26 -28.49
CA ASN A 31 4.34 12.64 -28.96
C ASN A 31 2.88 13.14 -28.87
N SER A 32 1.98 12.41 -28.20
CA SER A 32 0.58 12.82 -28.09
C SER A 32 0.42 14.12 -27.31
N THR A 33 -0.55 14.92 -27.76
CA THR A 33 -0.89 16.19 -27.11
C THR A 33 -1.67 15.98 -25.82
N ASP A 34 -1.70 16.97 -24.94
CA ASP A 34 -2.45 16.90 -23.67
C ASP A 34 -3.94 16.62 -23.90
N GLN A 35 -4.50 17.12 -25.01
CA GLN A 35 -5.88 16.86 -25.41
C GLN A 35 -6.10 15.40 -25.81
N GLU A 36 -5.16 14.79 -26.53
CA GLU A 36 -5.21 13.38 -26.92
C GLU A 36 -5.08 12.47 -25.69
N ILE A 37 -4.14 12.77 -24.79
CA ILE A 37 -3.94 12.06 -23.53
C ILE A 37 -5.21 12.11 -22.68
N LYS A 38 -5.79 13.31 -22.52
CA LYS A 38 -7.05 13.51 -21.79
C LYS A 38 -8.22 12.78 -22.44
N SER A 39 -8.28 12.74 -23.77
CA SER A 39 -9.34 12.04 -24.50
C SER A 39 -9.23 10.52 -24.35
N ALA A 40 -8.02 9.98 -24.52
CA ALA A 40 -7.74 8.56 -24.35
C ALA A 40 -8.05 8.08 -22.92
N TYR A 41 -7.66 8.88 -21.94
CA TYR A 41 -7.99 8.63 -20.55
C TYR A 41 -9.50 8.57 -20.31
N ARG A 42 -10.28 9.55 -20.79
CA ARG A 42 -11.76 9.53 -20.65
C ARG A 42 -12.36 8.25 -21.25
N LYS A 43 -11.86 7.81 -22.40
CA LYS A 43 -12.30 6.58 -23.06
C LYS A 43 -12.00 5.34 -22.23
N MET A 44 -10.78 5.23 -21.68
CA MET A 44 -10.36 4.09 -20.87
C MET A 44 -11.02 4.08 -19.49
N ALA A 45 -11.16 5.24 -18.85
CA ALA A 45 -11.88 5.41 -17.59
C ALA A 45 -13.35 4.99 -17.70
N LEU A 46 -14.04 5.34 -18.80
CA LEU A 46 -15.41 4.90 -19.06
C LEU A 46 -15.52 3.39 -19.33
N LYS A 47 -14.48 2.79 -19.93
CA LYS A 47 -14.43 1.36 -20.23
C LYS A 47 -14.24 0.53 -18.96
N TYR A 48 -13.30 0.94 -18.11
CA TYR A 48 -12.95 0.24 -16.87
C TYR A 48 -13.67 0.79 -15.63
N HIS A 49 -14.71 1.60 -15.83
CA HIS A 49 -15.44 2.24 -14.75
C HIS A 49 -16.03 1.23 -13.75
N PRO A 50 -15.81 1.39 -12.43
CA PRO A 50 -16.35 0.50 -11.40
C PRO A 50 -17.87 0.31 -11.45
N ASP A 51 -18.65 1.35 -11.77
CA ASP A 51 -20.11 1.17 -11.86
C ASP A 51 -20.55 0.27 -13.02
N LYS A 52 -19.75 0.17 -14.09
CA LYS A 52 -20.03 -0.75 -15.21
C LYS A 52 -19.42 -2.13 -14.99
N ASN A 53 -18.45 -2.25 -14.09
CA ASN A 53 -17.61 -3.44 -13.91
C ASN A 53 -17.50 -3.87 -12.43
N GLY A 54 -18.56 -3.66 -11.63
CA GLY A 54 -18.51 -3.64 -10.16
C GLY A 54 -17.98 -4.89 -9.44
N ASN A 55 -17.76 -6.00 -10.14
CA ASN A 55 -17.21 -7.25 -9.60
C ASN A 55 -16.03 -7.81 -10.41
N ASP A 56 -15.47 -7.03 -11.34
CA ASP A 56 -14.32 -7.47 -12.15
C ASP A 56 -13.01 -6.91 -11.54
N PRO A 57 -12.20 -7.75 -10.87
CA PRO A 57 -10.92 -7.32 -10.31
C PRO A 57 -9.95 -6.85 -11.41
N VAL A 58 -10.05 -7.40 -12.62
CA VAL A 58 -9.20 -7.00 -13.74
C VAL A 58 -9.56 -5.58 -14.20
N ALA A 59 -10.85 -5.25 -14.26
CA ALA A 59 -11.28 -3.89 -14.57
C ALA A 59 -10.85 -2.90 -13.48
N ALA A 60 -10.91 -3.29 -12.21
CA ALA A 60 -10.44 -2.46 -11.10
C ALA A 60 -8.94 -2.18 -11.19
N ASP A 61 -8.13 -3.20 -11.49
CA ASP A 61 -6.68 -3.04 -11.63
C ASP A 61 -6.31 -2.26 -12.90
N MET A 62 -6.98 -2.49 -14.03
CA MET A 62 -6.81 -1.68 -15.23
C MET A 62 -7.23 -0.23 -15.01
N PHE A 63 -8.26 0.03 -14.21
CA PHE A 63 -8.68 1.39 -13.88
C PHE A 63 -7.62 2.12 -13.05
N LYS A 64 -6.98 1.42 -12.09
CA LYS A 64 -5.83 1.94 -11.34
C LYS A 64 -4.67 2.24 -12.28
N GLU A 65 -4.31 1.31 -13.17
CA GLU A 65 -3.22 1.49 -14.15
C GLU A 65 -3.48 2.68 -15.08
N VAL A 66 -4.70 2.79 -15.63
CA VAL A 66 -5.11 3.88 -16.53
C VAL A 66 -5.05 5.23 -15.83
N THR A 67 -5.48 5.29 -14.57
CA THR A 67 -5.45 6.53 -13.78
C THR A 67 -4.02 6.94 -13.43
N PHE A 68 -3.20 5.98 -12.98
CA PHE A 68 -1.79 6.23 -12.70
C PHE A 68 -1.05 6.73 -13.95
N SER A 69 -1.32 6.11 -15.10
CA SER A 69 -0.76 6.52 -16.38
C SER A 69 -1.16 7.93 -16.77
N TYR A 70 -2.42 8.30 -16.54
CA TYR A 70 -2.88 9.67 -16.76
C TYR A 70 -2.20 10.67 -15.81
N ASN A 71 -2.02 10.34 -14.52
CA ASN A 71 -1.36 11.23 -13.55
C ASN A 71 0.07 11.59 -13.99
N ILE A 72 0.82 10.62 -14.52
CA ILE A 72 2.17 10.85 -15.06
C ILE A 72 2.11 11.71 -16.32
N LEU A 73 1.23 11.37 -17.27
CA LEU A 73 1.23 11.99 -18.59
C LEU A 73 0.49 13.32 -18.69
N SER A 74 -0.39 13.63 -17.73
CA SER A 74 -1.17 14.89 -17.73
C SER A 74 -0.41 16.08 -17.15
N ASP A 75 0.61 15.81 -16.34
CA ASP A 75 1.46 16.83 -15.73
C ASP A 75 2.75 16.96 -16.58
N PRO A 76 3.04 18.14 -17.13
CA PRO A 76 4.22 18.34 -17.99
C PRO A 76 5.55 17.99 -17.32
N ASP A 77 5.69 18.27 -16.01
CA ASP A 77 6.91 18.00 -15.27
C ASP A 77 7.06 16.50 -15.01
N LYS A 78 5.99 15.82 -14.57
CA LYS A 78 6.01 14.36 -14.36
C LYS A 78 6.23 13.60 -15.66
N ARG A 79 5.61 14.04 -16.76
CA ARG A 79 5.81 13.47 -18.10
C ARG A 79 7.26 13.61 -18.52
N ARG A 80 7.86 14.78 -18.33
CA ARG A 80 9.29 15.02 -18.62
C ARG A 80 10.21 14.13 -17.81
N GLN A 81 9.95 13.97 -16.51
CA GLN A 81 10.72 13.09 -15.63
C GLN A 81 10.62 11.62 -16.09
N TYR A 82 9.40 11.15 -16.39
CA TYR A 82 9.16 9.81 -16.91
C TYR A 82 9.88 9.57 -18.25
N ASP A 83 9.79 10.53 -19.18
CA ASP A 83 10.43 10.43 -20.49
C ASP A 83 11.96 10.42 -20.40
N THR A 84 12.54 11.06 -19.37
CA THR A 84 13.99 11.15 -19.18
C THR A 84 14.57 9.93 -18.48
N ALA A 85 13.90 9.40 -17.45
CA ALA A 85 14.49 8.42 -16.53
C ALA A 85 13.55 7.24 -16.19
N GLY A 86 12.42 7.10 -16.89
CA GLY A 86 11.48 6.01 -16.70
C GLY A 86 10.80 6.03 -15.33
N PHE A 87 10.32 4.86 -14.88
CA PHE A 87 9.60 4.75 -13.61
C PHE A 87 10.45 5.06 -12.37
N GLU A 88 11.78 4.87 -12.41
CA GLU A 88 12.64 5.07 -11.23
C GLU A 88 12.69 6.54 -10.77
N ALA A 89 12.60 7.50 -11.70
CA ALA A 89 12.54 8.92 -11.37
C ALA A 89 11.16 9.37 -10.89
N VAL A 90 10.10 8.68 -11.32
CA VAL A 90 8.73 9.00 -10.93
C VAL A 90 8.37 8.32 -9.60
N GLU A 91 8.87 7.10 -9.35
CA GLU A 91 8.60 6.34 -8.12
C GLU A 91 9.31 6.89 -6.87
N ALA A 92 10.37 7.70 -7.02
CA ALA A 92 10.98 8.43 -5.90
C ALA A 92 10.01 9.45 -5.27
N ASP A 93 9.02 9.93 -6.04
CA ASP A 93 7.95 10.86 -5.62
C ASP A 93 6.55 10.20 -5.55
N ASN A 94 6.36 8.95 -6.02
CA ASN A 94 5.03 8.35 -6.27
C ASN A 94 4.76 7.01 -5.54
N GLN A 95 5.22 6.84 -4.30
CA GLN A 95 4.65 5.75 -3.49
C GLN A 95 3.20 6.03 -3.02
N GLU A 96 2.71 7.26 -3.19
CA GLU A 96 1.34 7.66 -2.92
C GLU A 96 0.73 8.42 -4.12
N LEU A 97 -0.49 8.05 -4.54
CA LEU A 97 -1.28 8.93 -5.41
C LEU A 97 -1.65 10.18 -4.61
N GLU A 98 -0.83 11.22 -4.68
CA GLU A 98 -1.21 12.56 -4.22
C GLU A 98 -2.04 13.25 -5.32
N LEU A 99 -3.28 13.60 -4.96
CA LEU A 99 -4.17 14.39 -5.80
C LEU A 99 -4.35 15.79 -5.20
N ASP A 100 -3.82 16.80 -5.89
CA ASP A 100 -4.18 18.19 -5.62
C ASP A 100 -5.64 18.42 -6.00
N LEU A 101 -6.35 18.97 -5.02
CA LEU A 101 -7.78 19.13 -5.05
C LEU A 101 -8.23 20.43 -5.77
N SER A 102 -7.35 21.41 -5.87
CA SER A 102 -7.66 22.74 -6.38
C SER A 102 -7.69 22.82 -7.92
N SER A 103 -6.91 21.99 -8.60
CA SER A 103 -6.85 21.88 -10.07
C SER A 103 -8.02 21.10 -10.71
N LEU A 104 -9.06 20.77 -9.94
CA LEU A 104 -10.10 19.83 -10.37
C LEU A 104 -11.13 20.39 -11.36
N GLY A 105 -11.16 19.82 -12.56
CA GLY A 105 -12.37 19.74 -13.39
C GLY A 105 -13.27 18.53 -13.02
N ALA A 106 -14.48 18.48 -13.59
CA ALA A 106 -15.50 17.46 -13.31
C ALA A 106 -15.04 15.98 -13.45
N VAL A 107 -14.03 15.72 -14.28
CA VAL A 107 -13.51 14.37 -14.52
C VAL A 107 -12.74 13.85 -13.30
N ASN A 108 -11.98 14.72 -12.61
CA ASN A 108 -11.17 14.34 -11.45
C ASN A 108 -11.97 14.13 -10.17
N THR A 109 -13.12 14.81 -10.05
CA THR A 109 -14.08 14.55 -8.99
C THR A 109 -14.68 13.15 -9.13
N MET A 110 -14.95 12.67 -10.36
CA MET A 110 -15.39 11.29 -10.57
C MET A 110 -14.29 10.27 -10.20
N PHE A 111 -13.01 10.55 -10.49
CA PHE A 111 -11.91 9.67 -10.09
C PHE A 111 -11.86 9.45 -8.58
N ALA A 112 -11.92 10.52 -7.81
CA ALA A 112 -11.87 10.42 -6.36
C ALA A 112 -13.02 9.57 -5.76
N ALA A 113 -14.24 9.71 -6.29
CA ALA A 113 -15.38 8.88 -5.89
C ALA A 113 -15.11 7.40 -6.14
N LEU A 114 -14.54 7.07 -7.30
CA LEU A 114 -14.32 5.71 -7.73
C LEU A 114 -13.20 5.03 -6.95
N PHE A 115 -12.09 5.72 -6.72
CA PHE A 115 -11.00 5.22 -5.88
C PHE A 115 -11.44 5.05 -4.42
N SER A 116 -12.23 5.99 -3.89
CA SER A 116 -12.85 5.83 -2.57
C SER A 116 -13.78 4.62 -2.51
N LYS A 117 -14.51 4.31 -3.59
CA LYS A 117 -15.39 3.12 -3.69
C LYS A 117 -14.60 1.81 -3.84
N LEU A 118 -13.43 1.85 -4.49
CA LEU A 118 -12.51 0.73 -4.64
C LEU A 118 -11.60 0.51 -3.41
N GLY A 119 -11.74 1.34 -2.36
CA GLY A 119 -10.95 1.22 -1.13
C GLY A 119 -9.47 1.58 -1.30
N VAL A 120 -9.11 2.29 -2.38
CA VAL A 120 -7.74 2.75 -2.59
C VAL A 120 -7.54 4.06 -1.83
N PRO A 121 -6.56 4.15 -0.90
CA PRO A 121 -6.25 5.41 -0.22
C PRO A 121 -5.74 6.42 -1.26
N ILE A 122 -6.41 7.56 -1.35
CA ILE A 122 -5.92 8.73 -2.07
C ILE A 122 -5.41 9.69 -0.99
N LYS A 123 -4.14 10.07 -1.07
CA LYS A 123 -3.63 11.18 -0.30
C LYS A 123 -4.01 12.47 -0.99
N THR A 124 -4.66 13.33 -0.24
CA THR A 124 -5.13 14.64 -0.69
C THR A 124 -4.12 15.68 -0.23
N THR A 125 -3.95 16.76 -0.95
CA THR A 125 -3.19 17.93 -0.47
C THR A 125 -4.13 19.08 -0.12
N VAL A 126 -3.63 20.06 0.66
CA VAL A 126 -4.36 21.31 0.89
C VAL A 126 -4.33 22.13 -0.40
N SER A 127 -5.48 22.68 -0.79
CA SER A 127 -5.63 23.51 -1.98
C SER A 127 -4.61 24.66 -2.02
N ALA A 128 -3.90 24.81 -3.15
CA ALA A 128 -2.95 25.91 -3.36
C ALA A 128 -3.63 27.28 -3.15
N THR A 129 -4.88 27.44 -3.61
CA THR A 129 -5.66 28.67 -3.41
C THR A 129 -5.83 29.00 -1.93
N VAL A 130 -6.10 28.00 -1.08
CA VAL A 130 -6.25 28.24 0.38
C VAL A 130 -4.92 28.66 0.99
N LEU A 131 -3.81 28.06 0.55
CA LEU A 131 -2.47 28.39 1.04
C LEU A 131 -2.05 29.80 0.57
N GLU A 132 -2.32 30.17 -0.67
CA GLU A 132 -2.06 31.51 -1.21
C GLU A 132 -2.91 32.58 -0.51
N GLU A 133 -4.20 32.32 -0.27
CA GLU A 133 -5.06 33.24 0.49
C GLU A 133 -4.53 33.43 1.92
N ALA A 134 -4.09 32.35 2.57
CA ALA A 134 -3.52 32.41 3.91
C ALA A 134 -2.21 33.20 3.93
N LEU A 135 -1.30 32.92 2.99
CA LEU A 135 -0.01 33.60 2.87
C LEU A 135 -0.16 35.10 2.54
N ASN A 136 -1.20 35.48 1.81
CA ASN A 136 -1.50 36.88 1.50
C ASN A 136 -2.32 37.60 2.60
N GLY A 137 -2.63 36.93 3.72
CA GLY A 137 -3.44 37.50 4.80
C GLY A 137 -4.91 37.75 4.41
N ALA A 138 -5.40 37.11 3.34
CA ALA A 138 -6.75 37.28 2.81
C ALA A 138 -7.81 36.40 3.51
N VAL A 139 -7.41 35.64 4.54
CA VAL A 139 -8.28 34.70 5.25
C VAL A 139 -8.92 35.31 6.49
N ILE A 140 -10.15 34.89 6.79
CA ILE A 140 -10.87 35.32 8.00
C ILE A 140 -10.47 34.41 9.17
N VAL A 141 -9.73 34.97 10.12
CA VAL A 141 -9.31 34.28 11.35
C VAL A 141 -10.27 34.61 12.50
N ARG A 142 -10.88 33.59 13.11
CA ARG A 142 -11.82 33.74 14.23
C ARG A 142 -11.17 33.41 15.57
N PRO A 143 -11.53 34.08 16.67
CA PRO A 143 -11.00 33.68 17.98
C PRO A 143 -11.51 32.30 18.40
N LEU A 144 -10.62 31.48 18.95
CA LEU A 144 -10.92 30.22 19.62
C LEU A 144 -10.41 30.30 21.07
N GLN A 145 -11.34 30.30 22.02
CA GLN A 145 -11.03 30.38 23.44
C GLN A 145 -10.67 28.99 23.98
N LEU A 146 -9.69 28.93 24.88
CA LEU A 146 -9.33 27.66 25.52
C LEU A 146 -10.53 27.08 26.30
N GLY A 147 -10.72 25.77 26.18
CA GLY A 147 -11.80 25.03 26.81
C GLY A 147 -13.20 25.27 26.23
N GLN A 148 -13.33 26.09 25.18
CA GLN A 148 -14.62 26.37 24.55
C GLN A 148 -14.69 25.77 23.14
N PRO A 149 -15.37 24.63 22.96
CA PRO A 149 -15.50 24.00 21.65
C PRO A 149 -16.38 24.85 20.71
N ILE A 150 -16.00 24.90 19.43
CA ILE A 150 -16.75 25.57 18.36
C ILE A 150 -17.13 24.55 17.29
N SER A 151 -18.43 24.39 17.06
CA SER A 151 -18.95 23.57 15.96
C SER A 151 -19.22 24.42 14.72
N ARG A 152 -18.72 23.99 13.57
CA ARG A 152 -18.94 24.65 12.27
C ARG A 152 -19.04 23.62 11.14
N LYS A 153 -19.44 24.13 9.98
CA LYS A 153 -19.46 23.39 8.72
C LYS A 153 -18.58 24.11 7.70
N VAL A 154 -17.50 23.48 7.27
CA VAL A 154 -16.61 24.03 6.22
C VAL A 154 -16.94 23.37 4.89
N GLU A 155 -16.98 24.17 3.82
CA GLU A 155 -17.18 23.63 2.48
C GLU A 155 -15.96 22.83 2.00
N LYS A 156 -16.19 21.97 1.01
CA LYS A 156 -15.10 21.16 0.41
C LYS A 156 -14.00 22.08 -0.11
N GLN A 157 -12.74 21.69 0.11
CA GLN A 157 -11.55 22.42 -0.35
C GLN A 157 -11.44 23.86 0.19
N CYS A 158 -12.21 24.20 1.23
CA CYS A 158 -12.10 25.45 1.97
C CYS A 158 -11.51 25.19 3.36
N ALA A 159 -10.99 26.24 3.99
CA ALA A 159 -10.53 26.19 5.38
C ALA A 159 -11.22 27.26 6.23
N HIS A 160 -11.47 26.93 7.50
CA HIS A 160 -11.84 27.91 8.51
C HIS A 160 -10.66 28.11 9.45
N PHE A 161 -10.22 29.36 9.59
CA PHE A 161 -9.07 29.73 10.41
C PHE A 161 -9.49 30.21 11.79
N TYR A 162 -8.68 29.86 12.77
CA TYR A 162 -8.89 30.10 14.18
C TYR A 162 -7.62 30.59 14.85
N SER A 163 -7.70 31.68 15.61
CA SER A 163 -6.59 32.13 16.45
C SER A 163 -6.85 31.78 17.91
N VAL A 164 -5.84 31.19 18.55
CA VAL A 164 -5.80 30.97 19.99
C VAL A 164 -4.68 31.82 20.58
N THR A 165 -4.89 32.38 21.77
CA THR A 165 -3.84 33.06 22.53
C THR A 165 -3.45 32.17 23.69
N ILE A 166 -2.16 31.86 23.78
CA ILE A 166 -1.57 30.96 24.78
C ILE A 166 -0.75 31.80 25.76
N THR A 167 -1.02 31.65 27.05
CA THR A 167 -0.27 32.28 28.15
C THR A 167 1.03 31.52 28.47
N GLU A 168 1.90 32.10 29.28
CA GLU A 168 3.13 31.43 29.74
C GLU A 168 2.85 30.15 30.51
N ASP A 169 1.85 30.16 31.40
CA ASP A 169 1.48 29.00 32.18
C ASP A 169 0.89 27.89 31.29
N GLU A 170 0.02 28.25 30.34
CA GLU A 170 -0.56 27.28 29.39
C GLU A 170 0.50 26.69 28.45
N ALA A 171 1.47 27.48 28.00
CA ALA A 171 2.58 27.00 27.18
C ALA A 171 3.44 25.98 27.96
N ARG A 172 3.72 26.26 29.24
CA ARG A 172 4.48 25.37 30.13
C ARG A 172 3.73 24.08 30.43
N ASP A 173 2.43 24.17 30.72
CA ASP A 173 1.61 23.01 31.06
C ASP A 173 1.36 22.13 29.82
N GLY A 174 1.31 22.75 28.65
CA GLY A 174 1.14 22.13 27.34
C GLY A 174 -0.21 22.49 26.72
N PHE A 175 -0.27 22.37 25.40
CA PHE A 175 -1.42 22.78 24.60
C PHE A 175 -1.84 21.65 23.66
N VAL A 176 -3.15 21.49 23.47
CA VAL A 176 -3.74 20.54 22.53
C VAL A 176 -4.80 21.24 21.70
N CYS A 177 -4.69 21.14 20.37
CA CYS A 177 -5.76 21.50 19.45
C CYS A 177 -6.38 20.21 18.92
N ARG A 178 -7.68 20.01 19.16
CA ARG A 178 -8.39 18.81 18.71
C ARG A 178 -9.59 19.18 17.84
N VAL A 179 -9.83 18.34 16.84
CA VAL A 179 -10.98 18.45 15.95
C VAL A 179 -11.66 17.09 15.86
N GLN A 180 -12.98 17.07 15.91
CA GLN A 180 -13.78 15.87 15.72
C GLN A 180 -14.99 16.10 14.79
N SER A 181 -15.40 15.06 14.08
CA SER A 181 -16.60 15.03 13.25
C SER A 181 -17.44 13.79 13.56
N SER A 182 -18.68 13.99 13.99
CA SER A 182 -19.69 12.93 14.18
C SER A 182 -20.10 12.26 12.86
N ASP A 183 -19.99 12.99 11.76
CA ASP A 183 -20.38 12.55 10.42
C ASP A 183 -19.32 11.66 9.77
N LYS A 184 -18.22 11.38 10.48
CA LYS A 184 -17.04 10.65 9.98
C LYS A 184 -16.48 11.29 8.71
N SER A 185 -16.54 12.61 8.64
CA SER A 185 -16.03 13.39 7.51
C SER A 185 -14.50 13.33 7.48
N LYS A 186 -13.90 13.35 6.28
CA LYS A 186 -12.47 13.60 6.14
C LYS A 186 -12.20 15.09 6.20
N PHE A 187 -11.24 15.48 7.02
CA PHE A 187 -10.75 16.84 7.16
C PHE A 187 -9.27 16.83 7.52
N LYS A 188 -8.64 17.99 7.46
CA LYS A 188 -7.29 18.20 7.97
C LYS A 188 -7.30 19.27 9.05
N LEU A 189 -6.54 19.02 10.10
CA LEU A 189 -6.17 20.04 11.08
C LEU A 189 -4.82 20.63 10.63
N LEU A 190 -4.77 21.94 10.50
CA LEU A 190 -3.60 22.68 10.02
C LEU A 190 -3.12 23.63 11.11
N TYR A 191 -1.81 23.81 11.22
CA TYR A 191 -1.18 24.84 12.06
C TYR A 191 -0.34 25.75 11.17
N PHE A 192 -0.47 27.06 11.40
CA PHE A 192 0.21 28.09 10.63
C PHE A 192 1.10 28.96 11.51
N GLU A 193 2.27 29.32 10.98
CA GLU A 193 3.15 30.33 11.54
C GLU A 193 2.83 31.70 10.93
N LEU A 194 3.02 32.75 11.74
CA LEU A 194 2.79 34.13 11.31
C LEU A 194 4.07 34.66 10.66
N GLU A 195 3.95 35.09 9.41
CA GLU A 195 5.03 35.72 8.66
C GLU A 195 5.14 37.21 8.98
N GLU A 196 6.32 37.80 8.73
CA GLU A 196 6.58 39.23 8.98
C GLU A 196 5.64 40.15 8.19
N ASN A 197 5.19 39.71 7.01
CA ASN A 197 4.26 40.43 6.16
C ASN A 197 2.78 40.32 6.60
N GLY A 198 2.50 39.65 7.74
CA GLY A 198 1.16 39.38 8.24
C GLY A 198 0.47 38.18 7.57
N GLY A 199 1.17 37.47 6.68
CA GLY A 199 0.75 36.22 6.07
C GLY A 199 0.83 35.03 7.01
N LEU A 200 0.25 33.91 6.59
CA LEU A 200 0.26 32.65 7.31
C LEU A 200 0.92 31.56 6.46
N SER A 201 2.05 31.02 6.93
CA SER A 201 2.73 29.88 6.31
C SER A 201 2.32 28.57 6.99
N LEU A 202 2.06 27.53 6.21
CA LEU A 202 1.67 26.22 6.75
C LEU A 202 2.88 25.57 7.40
N ALA A 203 2.79 25.29 8.70
CA ALA A 203 3.87 24.69 9.48
C ALA A 203 3.60 23.21 9.81
N LEU A 204 2.36 22.85 10.16
CA LEU A 204 1.99 21.44 10.38
C LEU A 204 0.64 21.10 9.75
N GLN A 205 0.48 19.82 9.42
CA GLN A 205 -0.77 19.24 8.96
C GLN A 205 -0.99 17.89 9.62
N GLU A 206 -2.22 17.63 10.04
CA GLU A 206 -2.68 16.34 10.55
C GLU A 206 -3.95 15.91 9.83
N ASP A 207 -3.94 14.70 9.26
CA ASP A 207 -5.10 14.10 8.60
C ASP A 207 -6.10 13.55 9.62
N SER A 208 -7.41 13.72 9.37
CA SER A 208 -8.42 13.11 10.23
C SER A 208 -8.38 11.57 10.12
N ALA A 209 -8.32 10.90 11.26
CA ALA A 209 -8.40 9.45 11.37
C ALA A 209 -9.74 9.01 11.97
N LYS A 210 -10.16 7.77 11.70
CA LYS A 210 -11.37 7.20 12.31
C LYS A 210 -11.08 6.77 13.75
N THR A 211 -11.75 7.39 14.70
CA THR A 211 -11.61 7.11 16.14
C THR A 211 -12.96 6.69 16.71
N GLY A 212 -13.15 5.39 16.88
CA GLY A 212 -14.42 4.82 17.34
C GLY A 212 -15.58 5.14 16.39
N LYS A 213 -16.53 5.97 16.85
CA LYS A 213 -17.72 6.37 16.09
C LYS A 213 -17.56 7.70 15.35
N VAL A 214 -16.47 8.43 15.56
CA VAL A 214 -16.19 9.75 14.97
C VAL A 214 -14.96 9.68 14.07
N THR A 215 -14.68 10.74 13.33
CA THR A 215 -13.33 11.02 12.83
C THR A 215 -12.73 12.15 13.66
N SER A 216 -11.42 12.09 13.92
CA SER A 216 -10.70 13.05 14.74
C SER A 216 -9.31 13.34 14.19
N ALA A 217 -8.81 14.56 14.41
CA ALA A 217 -7.41 14.93 14.28
C ALA A 217 -6.99 15.71 15.53
N GLY A 218 -5.74 15.59 15.95
CA GLY A 218 -5.23 16.29 17.12
C GLY A 218 -3.76 16.66 16.95
N MET A 219 -3.42 17.87 17.37
CA MET A 219 -2.03 18.33 17.48
C MET A 219 -1.71 18.53 18.96
N TYR A 220 -0.59 17.95 19.40
CA TYR A 220 -0.22 17.83 20.80
C TYR A 220 1.13 18.53 21.04
N PHE A 221 1.10 19.62 21.81
CA PHE A 221 2.26 20.44 22.14
C PHE A 221 2.51 20.32 23.64
N LEU A 222 3.09 19.20 24.06
CA LEU A 222 3.14 18.80 25.47
C LEU A 222 4.47 19.11 26.17
N GLY A 223 5.42 19.76 25.49
CA GLY A 223 6.75 20.06 26.05
C GLY A 223 7.67 18.84 26.12
N PHE A 224 7.37 17.81 25.34
CA PHE A 224 8.24 16.66 25.07
C PHE A 224 7.92 16.08 23.68
N PRO A 225 8.82 15.28 23.07
CA PRO A 225 8.56 14.66 21.78
C PRO A 225 7.35 13.74 21.83
N VAL A 226 6.29 14.13 21.12
CA VAL A 226 5.13 13.26 20.81
C VAL A 226 5.42 12.60 19.47
N TYR A 227 5.00 11.35 19.28
CA TYR A 227 5.32 10.58 18.08
C TYR A 227 4.08 10.32 17.23
N CYS A 228 4.22 10.48 15.91
CA CYS A 228 3.24 10.00 14.94
C CYS A 228 3.67 8.63 14.39
N LEU A 229 2.71 7.79 14.06
CA LEU A 229 2.95 6.51 13.40
C LEU A 229 2.40 6.55 11.99
N ASP A 230 3.27 6.75 11.01
CA ASP A 230 2.91 6.59 9.60
C ASP A 230 2.80 5.10 9.23
N GLN A 231 1.56 4.63 9.07
CA GLN A 231 1.27 3.23 8.73
C GLN A 231 1.34 2.94 7.22
N THR A 232 1.46 3.95 6.36
CA THR A 232 1.46 3.78 4.91
C THR A 232 2.65 2.93 4.43
N THR A 233 3.80 3.12 5.08
CA THR A 233 5.08 2.42 4.83
C THR A 233 5.01 0.89 4.95
N ASN A 234 4.07 0.35 5.73
CA ASN A 234 4.01 -1.08 6.06
C ASN A 234 3.20 -1.94 5.07
N SER A 235 2.32 -1.33 4.28
CA SER A 235 1.33 -2.07 3.49
C SER A 235 1.89 -2.78 2.25
N VAL A 236 2.90 -2.20 1.59
CA VAL A 236 3.48 -2.73 0.34
C VAL A 236 4.58 -3.75 0.63
N ALA A 237 5.34 -3.58 1.71
CA ALA A 237 6.39 -4.52 2.11
C ALA A 237 5.82 -5.90 2.49
N ALA A 238 4.65 -5.92 3.15
CA ALA A 238 3.99 -7.14 3.62
C ALA A 238 3.56 -8.13 2.53
N ALA A 239 3.31 -7.64 1.31
CA ALA A 239 2.88 -8.50 0.21
C ALA A 239 4.03 -9.34 -0.38
N LYS A 240 5.29 -8.93 -0.18
CA LYS A 240 6.48 -9.60 -0.72
C LYS A 240 7.20 -10.45 0.32
N ASP A 241 7.21 -9.98 1.56
CA ASP A 241 7.87 -10.64 2.68
C ASP A 241 7.05 -10.37 3.97
N PRO A 242 6.27 -11.34 4.45
CA PRO A 242 5.45 -11.16 5.64
C PRO A 242 6.29 -10.93 6.91
N ASP A 243 7.52 -11.44 6.95
CA ASP A 243 8.42 -11.24 8.10
C ASP A 243 8.96 -9.81 8.08
N ALA A 244 9.32 -9.28 6.90
CA ALA A 244 9.71 -7.88 6.77
C ALA A 244 8.63 -6.91 7.26
N ALA A 245 7.35 -7.21 7.08
CA ALA A 245 6.27 -6.36 7.59
C ALA A 245 6.22 -6.31 9.13
N PHE A 246 6.57 -7.41 9.79
CA PHE A 246 6.65 -7.43 11.24
C PHE A 246 7.81 -6.56 11.73
N PHE A 247 9.01 -6.70 11.15
CA PHE A 247 10.19 -5.94 11.56
C PHE A 247 10.11 -4.45 11.24
N LYS A 248 9.43 -4.08 10.16
CA LYS A 248 9.24 -2.66 9.76
C LYS A 248 8.07 -1.96 10.46
N LYS A 249 7.33 -2.67 11.31
CA LYS A 249 6.09 -2.18 11.92
C LYS A 249 6.22 -0.82 12.63
N LEU A 250 7.41 -0.51 13.15
CA LEU A 250 7.71 0.73 13.88
C LEU A 250 8.61 1.72 13.10
N ASP A 251 8.89 1.48 11.81
CA ASP A 251 9.77 2.35 11.01
C ASP A 251 9.18 3.76 10.84
N GLY A 252 7.86 3.84 10.67
CA GLY A 252 7.10 5.08 10.57
C GLY A 252 6.83 5.77 11.91
N PHE A 253 7.36 5.28 13.04
CA PHE A 253 7.20 5.91 14.34
C PHE A 253 8.20 7.06 14.51
N GLN A 254 7.78 8.28 14.18
CA GLN A 254 8.66 9.45 14.09
C GLN A 254 8.19 10.57 15.02
N PRO A 255 9.09 11.36 15.60
CA PRO A 255 8.71 12.48 16.44
C PRO A 255 8.02 13.57 15.62
N CYS A 256 6.98 14.19 16.18
CA CYS A 256 6.37 15.39 15.62
C CYS A 256 7.39 16.54 15.60
N GLU A 257 7.35 17.34 14.54
CA GLU A 257 8.34 18.40 14.30
C GLU A 257 8.29 19.52 15.35
N ILE A 258 7.09 19.82 15.87
CA ILE A 258 6.88 20.85 16.89
C ILE A 258 6.31 20.17 18.14
N THR A 259 6.99 20.37 19.26
CA THR A 259 6.66 19.74 20.55
C THR A 259 6.08 20.71 21.58
N GLU A 260 6.25 22.00 21.35
CA GLU A 260 5.80 23.08 22.22
C GLU A 260 5.42 24.33 21.41
N LEU A 261 4.49 25.12 21.96
CA LEU A 261 4.15 26.43 21.43
C LEU A 261 4.62 27.50 22.41
N LYS A 262 5.13 28.60 21.87
CA LYS A 262 5.54 29.75 22.67
C LYS A 262 4.31 30.46 23.23
N PRO A 263 4.44 31.26 24.30
CA PRO A 263 3.40 32.18 24.70
C PRO A 263 3.11 33.17 23.55
N GLY A 264 1.84 33.40 23.25
CA GLY A 264 1.44 34.29 22.16
C GLY A 264 0.26 33.80 21.35
N LYS A 265 0.09 34.41 20.18
CA LYS A 265 -1.03 34.12 19.28
C LYS A 265 -0.62 33.06 18.25
N HIS A 266 -1.41 32.00 18.17
CA HIS A 266 -1.22 30.87 17.26
C HIS A 266 -2.43 30.71 16.36
N VAL A 267 -2.22 30.24 15.12
CA VAL A 267 -3.30 30.06 14.14
C VAL A 267 -3.43 28.61 13.72
N PHE A 268 -4.64 28.09 13.84
CA PHE A 268 -5.04 26.76 13.39
C PHE A 268 -6.11 26.87 12.32
N ALA A 269 -6.23 25.87 11.47
CA ALA A 269 -7.35 25.79 10.54
C ALA A 269 -7.92 24.39 10.42
N VAL A 270 -9.22 24.32 10.13
CA VAL A 270 -9.88 23.07 9.74
C VAL A 270 -10.17 23.14 8.25
N TYR A 271 -9.53 22.26 7.49
CA TYR A 271 -9.68 22.17 6.04
C TYR A 271 -10.63 21.04 5.65
N GLY A 272 -11.59 21.35 4.79
CA GLY A 272 -12.58 20.42 4.27
C GLY A 272 -11.99 19.45 3.25
N ASP A 273 -11.37 18.38 3.71
CA ASP A 273 -10.65 17.40 2.89
C ASP A 273 -11.55 16.37 2.16
N ASN A 274 -12.86 16.62 2.14
CA ASN A 274 -13.83 15.80 1.43
C ASN A 274 -13.99 16.28 -0.03
N PHE A 275 -14.05 15.34 -0.98
CA PHE A 275 -14.25 15.62 -2.41
C PHE A 275 -15.66 16.12 -2.79
N PHE A 276 -16.69 15.74 -2.02
CA PHE A 276 -18.09 15.88 -2.43
C PHE A 276 -18.96 16.63 -1.43
N LYS A 277 -18.59 16.62 -0.15
CA LYS A 277 -19.44 17.08 0.94
C LYS A 277 -18.67 18.07 1.79
N SER A 278 -19.36 19.10 2.26
CA SER A 278 -18.89 19.90 3.38
C SER A 278 -18.61 19.01 4.59
N VAL A 279 -17.75 19.48 5.47
CA VAL A 279 -17.37 18.81 6.70
C VAL A 279 -18.01 19.54 7.87
N SER A 280 -18.89 18.86 8.59
CA SER A 280 -19.31 19.30 9.93
C SER A 280 -18.25 18.86 10.93
N TYR A 281 -17.75 19.77 11.76
CA TYR A 281 -16.74 19.48 12.76
C TYR A 281 -16.95 20.30 14.03
N THR A 282 -16.27 19.89 15.09
CA THR A 282 -16.09 20.64 16.33
C THR A 282 -14.60 20.75 16.62
N ILE A 283 -14.09 21.98 16.70
CA ILE A 283 -12.71 22.30 17.07
C ILE A 283 -12.66 22.79 18.51
N GLU A 284 -11.61 22.44 19.24
CA GLU A 284 -11.39 22.85 20.61
C GLU A 284 -9.89 23.00 20.90
N ALA A 285 -9.54 24.11 21.55
CA ALA A 285 -8.21 24.37 22.07
C ALA A 285 -8.19 24.10 23.57
N ILE A 286 -7.20 23.36 24.08
CA ILE A 286 -7.20 22.82 25.44
C ILE A 286 -5.83 23.00 26.06
N CYS A 287 -5.81 23.45 27.32
CA CYS A 287 -4.62 23.40 28.15
C CYS A 287 -4.47 21.98 28.71
N ALA A 288 -3.25 21.44 28.67
CA ALA A 288 -2.96 20.09 29.13
C ALA A 288 -2.84 19.99 30.66
N ALA A 289 -2.90 21.09 31.41
CA ALA A 289 -2.81 21.11 32.86
C ALA A 289 -3.76 20.12 33.58
N PRO A 290 -5.01 19.89 33.14
CA PRO A 290 -5.90 18.89 33.76
C PRO A 290 -5.54 17.43 33.45
N PHE A 291 -4.62 17.16 32.51
CA PHE A 291 -4.31 15.84 31.95
C PHE A 291 -2.91 15.33 32.33
N ILE A 292 -2.47 15.58 33.57
CA ILE A 292 -1.10 15.26 34.01
C ILE A 292 -0.83 13.76 33.92
N GLU A 293 -1.77 12.93 34.35
CA GLU A 293 -1.61 11.48 34.35
C GLU A 293 -1.54 10.94 32.92
N GLU A 294 -2.43 11.39 32.03
CA GLU A 294 -2.42 11.02 30.62
C GLU A 294 -1.13 11.48 29.92
N LYS A 295 -0.62 12.66 30.26
CA LYS A 295 0.62 13.23 29.74
C LYS A 295 1.84 12.36 30.10
N GLU A 296 1.97 11.99 31.37
CA GLU A 296 3.08 11.12 31.82
C GLU A 296 2.94 9.69 31.29
N ASN A 297 1.71 9.16 31.23
CA ASN A 297 1.45 7.84 30.64
C ASN A 297 1.81 7.80 29.16
N LEU A 298 1.46 8.83 28.38
CA LEU A 298 1.83 8.93 26.97
C LEU A 298 3.36 8.91 26.82
N ARG A 299 4.06 9.75 27.58
CA ARG A 299 5.54 9.79 27.57
C ARG A 299 6.16 8.43 27.89
N ALA A 300 5.63 7.73 28.90
CA ALA A 300 6.13 6.42 29.30
C ALA A 300 5.90 5.36 28.21
N VAL A 301 4.71 5.32 27.61
CA VAL A 301 4.36 4.36 26.55
C VAL A 301 5.19 4.63 25.29
N GLU A 302 5.36 5.88 24.88
CA GLU A 302 6.17 6.22 23.71
C GLU A 302 7.65 5.84 23.92
N ALA A 303 8.20 6.04 25.14
CA ALA A 303 9.53 5.58 25.48
C ALA A 303 9.66 4.04 25.40
N GLU A 304 8.64 3.29 25.83
CA GLU A 304 8.61 1.83 25.69
C GLU A 304 8.56 1.41 24.22
N ILE A 305 7.77 2.10 23.37
CA ILE A 305 7.72 1.85 21.93
C ILE A 305 9.09 2.07 21.28
N LEU A 306 9.82 3.12 21.67
CA LEU A 306 11.17 3.37 21.17
C LEU A 306 12.16 2.28 21.59
N SER A 307 12.08 1.81 22.85
CA SER A 307 12.88 0.66 23.31
C SER A 307 12.57 -0.57 22.46
N LYS A 308 11.28 -0.85 22.23
CA LYS A 308 10.83 -1.96 21.39
C LYS A 308 11.28 -1.84 19.96
N ARG A 309 11.31 -0.65 19.37
CA ARG A 309 11.85 -0.40 18.02
C ARG A 309 13.33 -0.79 17.95
N ALA A 310 14.13 -0.41 18.94
CA ALA A 310 15.55 -0.77 18.98
C ALA A 310 15.76 -2.27 19.20
N GLU A 311 14.97 -2.90 20.07
CA GLU A 311 14.98 -4.36 20.26
C GLU A 311 14.59 -5.11 18.99
N LEU A 312 13.56 -4.64 18.28
CA LEU A 312 13.05 -5.27 17.06
C LEU A 312 14.10 -5.26 15.94
N SER A 313 14.88 -4.18 15.80
CA SER A 313 15.98 -4.09 14.84
C SER A 313 17.11 -5.09 15.13
N LYS A 314 17.44 -5.30 16.42
CA LYS A 314 18.42 -6.33 16.82
C LYS A 314 17.88 -7.73 16.53
N PHE A 315 16.63 -7.97 16.92
CA PHE A 315 15.95 -9.25 16.69
C PHE A 315 15.85 -9.59 15.20
N GLU A 316 15.61 -8.60 14.32
CA GLU A 316 15.60 -8.81 12.86
C GLU A 316 16.93 -9.38 12.35
N THR A 317 18.04 -8.86 12.87
CA THR A 317 19.38 -9.30 12.46
C THR A 317 19.61 -10.76 12.82
N GLU A 318 19.31 -11.13 14.07
CA GLU A 318 19.42 -12.51 14.56
C GLU A 318 18.48 -13.45 13.80
N TYR A 319 17.23 -13.02 13.56
CA TYR A 319 16.24 -13.79 12.82
C TYR A 319 16.72 -14.10 11.39
N ARG A 320 17.25 -13.11 10.68
CA ARG A 320 17.74 -13.26 9.31
C ARG A 320 18.95 -14.19 9.24
N GLU A 321 19.84 -14.16 10.23
CA GLU A 321 20.98 -15.07 10.32
C GLU A 321 20.52 -16.52 10.48
N VAL A 322 19.61 -16.79 11.41
CA VAL A 322 19.06 -18.14 11.63
C VAL A 322 18.29 -18.62 10.40
N LEU A 323 17.51 -17.74 9.76
CA LEU A 323 16.77 -18.07 8.54
C LEU A 323 17.70 -18.45 7.39
N ALA A 324 18.83 -17.76 7.24
CA ALA A 324 19.86 -18.10 6.25
C ALA A 324 20.44 -19.50 6.50
N GLN A 325 20.81 -19.80 7.75
CA GLN A 325 21.34 -21.12 8.12
C GLN A 325 20.31 -22.23 7.91
N PHE A 326 19.04 -22.00 8.27
CA PHE A 326 17.96 -22.95 8.03
C PHE A 326 17.73 -23.21 6.54
N THR A 327 17.79 -22.16 5.71
CA THR A 327 17.63 -22.25 4.26
C THR A 327 18.77 -23.05 3.63
N GLU A 328 20.01 -22.81 4.06
CA GLU A 328 21.19 -23.57 3.65
C GLU A 328 21.03 -25.06 4.00
N MET A 329 20.69 -25.37 5.25
CA MET A 329 20.52 -26.75 5.72
C MET A 329 19.39 -27.48 4.99
N THR A 330 18.28 -26.80 4.71
CA THR A 330 17.15 -27.36 3.94
C THR A 330 17.54 -27.60 2.48
N GLY A 331 18.34 -26.70 1.89
CA GLY A 331 18.92 -26.87 0.56
C GLY A 331 19.81 -28.10 0.49
N ARG A 332 20.70 -28.27 1.49
CA ARG A 332 21.56 -29.45 1.60
C ARG A 332 20.75 -30.74 1.75
N TYR A 333 19.78 -30.78 2.66
CA TYR A 333 18.89 -31.94 2.84
C TYR A 333 18.21 -32.35 1.52
N THR A 334 17.71 -31.36 0.77
CA THR A 334 17.04 -31.60 -0.52
C THR A 334 18.00 -32.18 -1.55
N LYS A 335 19.24 -31.67 -1.60
CA LYS A 335 20.29 -32.17 -2.50
C LYS A 335 20.68 -33.61 -2.17
N GLU A 336 20.93 -33.92 -0.90
CA GLU A 336 21.27 -35.28 -0.44
C GLU A 336 20.13 -36.27 -0.77
N MET A 337 18.87 -35.87 -0.56
CA MET A 337 17.71 -36.68 -0.93
C MET A 337 17.67 -36.98 -2.44
N GLN A 338 17.91 -35.99 -3.29
CA GLN A 338 17.96 -36.16 -4.75
C GLN A 338 19.10 -37.07 -5.19
N GLU A 339 20.28 -36.93 -4.57
CA GLU A 339 21.45 -37.75 -4.87
C GLU A 339 21.21 -39.22 -4.52
N ILE A 340 20.61 -39.49 -3.35
CA ILE A 340 20.20 -40.84 -2.96
C ILE A 340 19.17 -41.43 -3.95
N ASP A 341 18.16 -40.66 -4.34
CA ASP A 341 17.14 -41.11 -5.30
C ASP A 341 17.76 -41.48 -6.66
N GLU A 342 18.71 -40.68 -7.16
CA GLU A 342 19.40 -40.97 -8.42
C GLU A 342 20.30 -42.20 -8.31
N LEU A 343 21.03 -42.37 -7.21
CA LEU A 343 21.82 -43.58 -6.94
C LEU A 343 20.95 -44.83 -6.89
N LEU A 344 19.80 -44.76 -6.22
CA LEU A 344 18.84 -45.87 -6.16
C LEU A 344 18.26 -46.21 -7.54
N LYS A 345 17.98 -45.19 -8.36
CA LYS A 345 17.53 -45.38 -9.75
C LYS A 345 18.60 -46.07 -10.60
N GLN A 346 19.83 -45.56 -10.57
CA GLN A 346 20.96 -46.17 -11.29
C GLN A 346 21.17 -47.63 -10.87
N ARG A 347 21.15 -47.91 -9.56
CA ARG A 347 21.21 -49.28 -9.04
C ARG A 347 20.11 -50.16 -9.62
N ASN A 348 18.87 -49.68 -9.63
CA ASN A 348 17.73 -50.44 -10.12
C ASN A 348 17.81 -50.69 -11.64
N GLU A 349 18.32 -49.74 -12.42
CA GLU A 349 18.59 -49.91 -13.85
C GLU A 349 19.66 -50.99 -14.10
N ILE A 350 20.76 -50.98 -13.33
CA ILE A 350 21.79 -52.01 -13.38
C ILE A 350 21.19 -53.38 -13.06
N HIS A 351 20.41 -53.49 -11.97
CA HIS A 351 19.73 -54.74 -11.60
C HIS A 351 18.77 -55.24 -12.71
N ALA A 352 18.02 -54.33 -13.32
CA ALA A 352 17.12 -54.65 -14.42
C ALA A 352 17.90 -55.21 -15.64
N SER A 353 19.12 -54.73 -15.91
CA SER A 353 19.93 -55.22 -17.04
C SER A 353 20.31 -56.71 -16.94
N TYR A 354 20.44 -57.25 -15.72
CA TYR A 354 20.71 -58.68 -15.49
C TYR A 354 19.45 -59.55 -15.52
N THR A 355 18.28 -58.96 -15.29
CA THR A 355 17.02 -59.69 -15.13
C THR A 355 16.09 -59.57 -16.34
N THR A 356 16.30 -58.56 -17.18
CA THR A 356 15.55 -58.37 -18.42
C THR A 356 16.38 -58.85 -19.61
N ILE A 357 15.82 -59.79 -20.38
CA ILE A 357 16.43 -60.25 -21.63
C ILE A 357 16.17 -59.17 -22.69
N PRO A 358 17.19 -58.63 -23.37
CA PRO A 358 16.97 -57.67 -24.45
C PRO A 358 16.09 -58.29 -25.52
N LEU A 359 14.94 -57.68 -25.82
CA LEU A 359 14.15 -58.03 -26.99
C LEU A 359 15.00 -57.79 -28.24
N ILE A 360 15.50 -58.88 -28.83
CA ILE A 360 16.15 -58.87 -30.14
C ILE A 360 15.21 -58.12 -31.09
N LYS A 361 15.66 -56.97 -31.59
CA LYS A 361 14.97 -56.25 -32.68
C LYS A 361 14.98 -57.16 -33.90
N ARG A 362 13.96 -58.01 -34.04
CA ARG A 362 13.63 -58.63 -35.31
C ARG A 362 13.25 -57.50 -36.25
N SER A 363 14.13 -57.23 -37.21
CA SER A 363 13.82 -56.48 -38.42
C SER A 363 12.73 -57.22 -39.19
N SER A 364 11.47 -57.04 -38.80
CA SER A 364 10.33 -57.46 -39.62
C SER A 364 9.88 -56.27 -40.44
N SER A 365 10.45 -56.17 -41.64
CA SER A 365 9.80 -55.56 -42.78
C SER A 365 8.37 -56.11 -42.91
N ARG A 366 7.34 -55.29 -42.64
CA ARG A 366 6.02 -55.53 -43.22
C ARG A 366 5.29 -54.22 -43.49
N LYS A 367 5.00 -54.05 -44.77
CA LYS A 367 4.25 -52.97 -45.40
C LYS A 367 2.82 -52.89 -44.81
N LYS A 368 2.39 -51.66 -44.55
CA LYS A 368 1.15 -51.02 -45.04
C LYS A 368 -0.17 -51.80 -44.81
N SER A 369 -1.02 -51.27 -43.92
CA SER A 369 -2.32 -50.73 -44.33
C SER A 369 -3.02 -49.99 -43.18
N ARG A 370 -3.80 -49.02 -43.62
CA ARG A 370 -4.54 -48.00 -42.89
C ARG A 370 -5.99 -48.45 -42.88
N ALA A 371 -6.66 -48.55 -41.74
CA ALA A 371 -8.12 -48.56 -41.68
C ALA A 371 -8.61 -48.15 -40.30
N ALA A 372 -9.51 -47.16 -40.31
CA ALA A 372 -10.20 -46.58 -39.19
C ALA A 372 -11.65 -47.07 -39.18
N SER A 373 -12.22 -47.29 -37.99
CA SER A 373 -13.67 -47.30 -37.69
C SER A 373 -13.80 -47.65 -36.19
N LYS A 374 -14.02 -46.73 -35.25
CA LYS A 374 -15.26 -46.00 -34.86
C LYS A 374 -16.39 -46.91 -34.33
N GLU A 375 -16.68 -46.72 -33.03
CA GLU A 375 -17.96 -46.91 -32.28
C GLU A 375 -18.46 -48.38 -32.13
N ALA A 376 -19.01 -48.86 -30.99
CA ALA A 376 -19.81 -48.24 -29.94
C ALA A 376 -19.77 -49.01 -28.59
N LYS A 377 -20.32 -48.35 -27.54
CA LYS A 377 -20.74 -48.85 -26.21
C LYS A 377 -21.69 -50.06 -26.31
N GLU A 378 -21.88 -50.96 -25.34
CA GLU A 378 -22.45 -50.71 -23.98
C GLU A 378 -22.45 -52.02 -23.14
N ASP A 379 -22.20 -51.87 -21.83
CA ASP A 379 -22.57 -52.60 -20.60
C ASP A 379 -22.94 -54.10 -20.50
N GLY A 380 -22.43 -54.76 -19.44
CA GLY A 380 -23.04 -55.94 -18.79
C GLY A 380 -22.06 -56.92 -18.10
N GLU A 381 -22.10 -56.99 -16.76
CA GLU A 381 -21.33 -57.84 -15.82
C GLU A 381 -21.36 -59.37 -16.14
N VAL A 382 -20.35 -60.21 -15.79
CA VAL A 382 -20.16 -60.84 -14.46
C VAL A 382 -18.78 -61.58 -14.36
N ARG A 383 -18.10 -61.35 -13.22
CA ARG A 383 -17.11 -62.13 -12.41
C ARG A 383 -16.33 -63.33 -13.00
N ASP A 384 -14.99 -63.35 -12.82
CA ASP A 384 -14.33 -64.12 -11.74
C ASP A 384 -12.81 -63.82 -11.50
N ARG A 385 -12.47 -63.79 -10.19
CA ARG A 385 -11.20 -63.94 -9.39
C ARG A 385 -9.84 -64.14 -10.13
N LYS A 386 -8.64 -63.67 -9.73
CA LYS A 386 -7.90 -63.15 -8.52
C LYS A 386 -6.43 -62.86 -8.99
N PRO A 387 -5.39 -62.47 -8.18
CA PRO A 387 -5.28 -61.58 -7.00
C PRO A 387 -4.09 -60.55 -7.05
N SER A 388 -4.08 -59.60 -6.09
CA SER A 388 -2.89 -59.05 -5.38
C SER A 388 -1.80 -58.30 -6.17
N THR A 389 -1.62 -57.00 -6.00
CA THR A 389 -0.80 -56.45 -4.90
C THR A 389 -1.11 -54.95 -4.66
N ARG A 390 -1.15 -54.59 -3.37
CA ARG A 390 -1.48 -53.26 -2.85
C ARG A 390 -0.41 -52.22 -3.18
N ASP A 391 -0.85 -51.16 -3.83
CA ASP A 391 -0.18 -49.87 -3.97
C ASP A 391 -0.04 -49.20 -2.57
N ARG A 392 1.19 -48.85 -2.19
CA ARG A 392 1.48 -48.19 -0.90
C ARG A 392 1.68 -46.71 -1.15
N THR A 393 0.59 -45.99 -0.93
CA THR A 393 0.46 -44.53 -0.94
C THR A 393 1.60 -43.81 -0.20
N LYS A 394 2.24 -42.87 -0.91
CA LYS A 394 3.16 -41.86 -0.36
C LYS A 394 2.37 -40.94 0.60
N LYS A 395 2.54 -41.11 1.91
CA LYS A 395 2.07 -40.15 2.92
C LYS A 395 3.02 -38.96 2.95
N LYS A 396 2.55 -37.80 2.47
CA LYS A 396 3.16 -36.49 2.74
C LYS A 396 3.10 -36.24 4.26
N TRP A 397 4.25 -36.09 4.89
CA TRP A 397 4.36 -35.53 6.23
C TRP A 397 4.97 -34.14 6.07
N TYR A 398 4.18 -33.11 6.34
CA TYR A 398 4.50 -31.85 7.02
C TYR A 398 3.19 -31.04 7.08
N ASN A 399 2.44 -31.25 8.15
CA ASN A 399 1.38 -30.34 8.60
C ASN A 399 1.66 -30.08 10.07
N ILE A 400 2.42 -29.03 10.37
CA ILE A 400 2.42 -28.43 11.69
C ILE A 400 1.62 -27.13 11.57
N PRO A 401 0.33 -27.14 11.95
CA PRO A 401 -0.44 -25.91 12.04
C PRO A 401 -0.12 -25.24 13.39
N LEU A 402 0.64 -24.16 13.39
CA LEU A 402 0.70 -23.26 14.53
C LEU A 402 -0.61 -22.45 14.58
N LYS A 403 -1.66 -23.05 15.14
CA LYS A 403 -2.80 -22.29 15.67
C LYS A 403 -2.43 -21.78 17.05
N VAL A 404 -2.05 -20.51 17.14
CA VAL A 404 -2.02 -19.79 18.42
C VAL A 404 -3.47 -19.41 18.74
N ASP A 405 -4.12 -20.22 19.59
CA ASP A 405 -5.40 -19.87 20.17
C ASP A 405 -5.18 -19.03 21.43
N LYS A 406 -5.73 -17.81 21.42
CA LYS A 406 -5.77 -16.91 22.56
C LYS A 406 -6.80 -17.42 23.57
N ARG A 407 -6.41 -17.69 24.83
CA ARG A 407 -7.18 -17.39 26.07
C ARG A 407 -6.46 -17.84 27.37
N LYS A 408 -6.02 -16.83 28.15
CA LYS A 408 -6.13 -16.66 29.62
C LYS A 408 -5.08 -17.31 30.58
N PRO A 409 -4.93 -16.76 31.82
CA PRO A 409 -3.68 -16.22 32.37
C PRO A 409 -3.05 -17.05 33.51
N CYS A 410 -1.83 -16.70 33.91
CA CYS A 410 -1.33 -16.70 35.28
C CYS A 410 -0.42 -15.49 35.48
#